data_AF-A0A0R2FSE0-F1
#
_entry.id   AF-A0A0R2FSE0-F1
#
_cell.length_a   1.000
_cell.length_b   1.000
_cell.length_c   1.000
_cell.angle_alpha   90.00
_cell.angle_beta   90.00
_cell.angle_gamma   90.00
#
_symmetry.space_group_name_H-M   'P 1'
#
loop_
_entity.id
_entity.type
_entity.pdbx_description
1 polymer ?
#
loop_
_entity_poly.entity_id
_entity_poly.type
_entity_poly.pdbx_seq_one_letter_code
_entity_poly.pdbx_strand_id
1 'polypeptide(L)' 'MAEKKNFEDNLKDLEEIVQKLEQGDVPLEQALEEFQKGVSLSNELQKTLENAEKTLAKVMDKDGNETDFERDSANE' A
#
# COMPACT_ATOMS: atom_id res chain seq x y z
N MET A 1 -8.58 -16.65 -15.42
CA MET A 1 -7.36 -16.19 -14.72
C MET A 1 -7.70 -14.80 -14.20
N ALA A 2 -7.79 -14.60 -12.90
CA ALA A 2 -8.05 -13.27 -12.35
C ALA A 2 -6.76 -12.46 -12.48
N GLU A 3 -6.79 -11.40 -13.29
CA GLU A 3 -5.68 -10.45 -13.33
C GLU A 3 -5.52 -9.82 -11.95
N LYS A 4 -4.29 -9.86 -11.44
CA LYS A 4 -3.96 -9.23 -10.17
C LYS A 4 -3.97 -7.72 -10.41
N LYS A 5 -4.88 -7.00 -9.74
CA LYS A 5 -4.95 -5.54 -9.79
C LYS A 5 -3.59 -4.92 -9.44
N ASN A 6 -3.23 -3.85 -10.14
CA ASN A 6 -2.01 -3.10 -9.84
C ASN A 6 -2.20 -2.22 -8.59
N PHE A 7 -1.15 -1.49 -8.19
CA PHE A 7 -1.19 -0.66 -7.00
C PHE A 7 -2.25 0.45 -7.12
N GLU A 8 -2.31 1.10 -8.28
CA GLU A 8 -3.21 2.21 -8.58
C GLU A 8 -4.68 1.78 -8.57
N ASP A 9 -4.99 0.60 -9.11
CA ASP A 9 -6.32 0.00 -9.10
C ASP A 9 -6.77 -0.31 -7.67
N ASN A 10 -5.88 -0.89 -6.86
CA ASN A 10 -6.17 -1.18 -5.45
C ASN A 10 -6.31 0.10 -4.62
N LEU A 11 -5.54 1.14 -4.92
CA LEU A 11 -5.67 2.44 -4.26
C LEU A 11 -7.02 3.07 -4.58
N LYS A 12 -7.45 3.04 -5.85
CA LYS A 12 -8.75 3.53 -6.27
C LYS A 12 -9.90 2.77 -5.60
N ASP A 13 -9.81 1.44 -5.55
CA ASP A 13 -10.80 0.62 -4.84
C ASP A 13 -10.91 1.03 -3.35
N LEU A 14 -9.78 1.36 -2.69
CA LEU A 14 -9.78 1.82 -1.30
C LEU A 14 -10.46 3.19 -1.16
N GLU A 15 -10.19 4.13 -2.06
CA GLU A 15 -10.83 5.44 -2.09
C GLU A 15 -12.36 5.33 -2.25
N GLU A 16 -12.82 4.44 -3.14
CA GLU A 16 -14.25 4.18 -3.34
C GLU A 16 -14.92 3.59 -2.08
N ILE A 17 -14.22 2.69 -1.38
CA ILE A 17 -14.70 2.14 -0.10
C ILE A 17 -14.84 3.25 0.95
N VAL A 18 -13.83 4.10 1.09
CA VAL A 18 -13.85 5.23 2.04
C VAL A 18 -15.01 6.17 1.72
N GLN A 19 -15.16 6.57 0.45
CA GLN A 19 -16.26 7.45 0.04
C GLN A 19 -17.65 6.87 0.35
N LYS A 20 -17.85 5.57 0.12
CA LYS A 20 -19.11 4.90 0.47
C LYS A 20 -19.39 4.91 1.96
N LEU A 21 -18.37 4.64 2.79
CA LEU A 21 -18.51 4.64 4.24
C LEU A 21 -18.77 6.05 4.78
N GLU A 22 -18.15 7.07 4.20
CA GLU A 22 -18.35 8.48 4.57
C GLU A 22 -19.74 9.02 4.19
N GLN A 23 -20.36 8.51 3.11
CA GLN A 23 -21.72 8.89 2.72
C GLN A 23 -22.77 8.51 3.77
N GLY A 24 -22.53 7.47 4.57
CA GLY A 24 -23.40 7.10 5.70
C GLY A 24 -24.74 6.46 5.33
N ASP A 25 -25.08 6.35 4.04
CA ASP A 25 -26.31 5.69 3.55
C ASP A 25 -26.16 4.16 3.37
N VAL A 26 -25.07 3.57 3.87
CA VAL A 26 -24.78 2.13 3.76
C VAL A 26 -25.35 1.40 4.99
N PRO A 27 -26.14 0.32 4.80
CA PRO A 27 -26.60 -0.52 5.92
C PRO A 27 -25.44 -1.04 6.76
N LEU A 28 -25.63 -1.14 8.08
CA LEU A 28 -24.57 -1.53 9.02
C LEU A 28 -23.81 -2.80 8.62
N GLU A 29 -24.52 -3.84 8.18
CA GLU A 29 -23.91 -5.10 7.74
C GLU A 29 -22.97 -4.89 6.54
N GLN A 30 -23.40 -4.11 5.54
CA GLN A 30 -22.58 -3.77 4.38
C GLN A 30 -21.41 -2.85 4.77
N ALA A 31 -21.63 -1.91 5.70
CA ALA A 31 -20.57 -1.04 6.18
C ALA A 31 -19.46 -1.83 6.88
N LEU A 32 -19.81 -2.89 7.62
CA LEU A 32 -18.84 -3.80 8.23
C LEU A 32 -18.04 -4.59 7.18
N GLU A 33 -18.70 -5.07 6.13
CA GLU A 33 -18.03 -5.76 5.02
C GLU A 33 -17.07 -4.83 4.26
N GLU A 34 -17.53 -3.63 3.88
CA GLU A 34 -16.72 -2.63 3.18
C GLU A 34 -15.54 -2.17 4.07
N PHE A 35 -15.76 -2.02 5.38
CA PHE A 35 -14.68 -1.70 6.33
C PHE A 35 -13.62 -2.81 6.39
N GLN A 36 -14.02 -4.08 6.52
CA GLN A 36 -13.07 -5.20 6.53
C GLN A 36 -12.27 -5.29 5.23
N LYS A 37 -12.94 -5.07 4.09
CA LYS A 37 -12.31 -5.00 2.78
C LYS A 37 -11.30 -3.85 2.71
N GLY A 38 -11.69 -2.65 3.16
CA GLY A 38 -10.83 -1.47 3.20
C GLY A 38 -9.58 -1.68 4.06
N VAL A 39 -9.71 -2.28 5.24
CA VAL A 39 -8.57 -2.60 6.12
C VAL A 39 -7.62 -3.60 5.45
N SER A 40 -8.16 -4.64 4.81
CA SER A 40 -7.35 -5.64 4.11
C SER A 40 -6.57 -5.00 2.95
N LEU A 41 -7.24 -4.19 2.14
CA LEU A 41 -6.67 -3.50 0.99
C LEU A 41 -5.60 -2.47 1.40
N SER A 42 -5.85 -1.72 2.47
CA SER A 42 -4.89 -0.79 3.06
C SER A 42 -3.60 -1.50 3.50
N ASN A 43 -3.72 -2.65 4.16
CA ASN A 43 -2.56 -3.46 4.56
C ASN A 43 -1.76 -3.98 3.34
N GLU A 44 -2.43 -4.34 2.24
CA GLU A 44 -1.76 -4.78 1.02
C GLU A 44 -1.00 -3.64 0.32
N LEU A 45 -1.61 -2.46 0.24
CA LEU A 45 -0.97 -1.25 -0.31
C LEU A 45 0.25 -0.87 0.53
N GLN A 46 0.12 -0.88 1.86
CA GLN A 46 1.22 -0.59 2.77
C GLN A 46 2.40 -1.56 2.57
N LYS A 47 2.13 -2.87 2.51
CA LYS A 47 3.17 -3.88 2.23
C LYS A 47 3.84 -3.67 0.87
N THR A 48 3.08 -3.25 -0.12
CA THR A 48 3.63 -2.96 -1.45
C THR A 48 4.61 -1.79 -1.40
N LEU A 49 4.25 -0.71 -0.68
CA LEU A 49 5.13 0.43 -0.47
C LEU A 49 6.37 0.05 0.36
N GLU A 50 6.22 -0.71 1.45
CA GLU A 50 7.35 -1.17 2.27
C GLU A 50 8.34 -2.03 1.45
N ASN A 51 7.84 -2.87 0.55
CA ASN A 51 8.67 -3.68 -0.32
C ASN A 51 9.40 -2.83 -1.37
N ALA A 52 8.73 -1.83 -1.92
CA ALA A 52 9.34 -0.87 -2.84
C ALA A 52 10.44 -0.07 -2.11
N GLU A 53 10.15 0.42 -0.91
CA GLU A 53 11.13 1.13 -0.06
C GLU A 53 12.33 0.26 0.26
N LYS A 54 12.14 -1.00 0.67
CA LYS A 54 13.25 -1.94 0.92
C LYS A 54 14.09 -2.22 -0.32
N THR A 55 13.45 -2.28 -1.48
CA THR A 55 14.13 -2.50 -2.76
C THR A 55 14.97 -1.28 -3.15
N LEU A 56 14.44 -0.06 -2.92
CA LEU A 56 15.20 1.17 -3.08
C LEU A 56 16.29 1.34 -2.03
N ALA A 57 16.03 0.90 -0.80
CA ALA A 57 16.98 0.91 0.31
C ALA A 57 18.14 -0.08 0.11
N LYS A 58 18.07 -0.97 -0.88
CA LYS A 58 19.12 -1.92 -1.21
C LYS A 58 19.59 -1.67 -2.62
N VAL A 59 20.57 -0.78 -2.79
CA VAL A 59 21.21 -0.57 -4.09
C VAL A 59 22.48 -1.40 -4.13
N MET A 60 22.65 -2.13 -5.23
CA MET A 60 23.86 -2.90 -5.48
C MET A 60 24.96 -1.93 -5.93
N ASP A 61 26.11 -1.97 -5.25
CA ASP A 61 27.27 -1.20 -5.70
C ASP A 61 27.87 -1.78 -7.00
N LYS A 62 28.86 -1.10 -7.57
CA LYS A 62 29.52 -1.53 -8.83
C LYS A 62 30.30 -2.85 -8.67
N ASP A 63 30.55 -3.28 -7.45
CA ASP A 63 31.30 -4.48 -7.08
C ASP A 63 30.36 -5.66 -6.71
N GLY A 64 29.05 -5.46 -6.78
CA GLY A 64 28.03 -6.50 -6.55
C GLY A 64 27.63 -6.69 -5.10
N ASN A 65 28.03 -5.80 -4.18
CA ASN A 65 27.62 -5.88 -2.77
C ASN A 65 26.27 -5.18 -2.57
N GLU A 66 25.41 -5.76 -1.71
CA GLU A 66 24.23 -5.07 -1.21
C GLU A 66 24.69 -3.93 -0.30
N THR A 67 24.47 -2.69 -0.71
CA THR A 67 24.66 -1.52 0.14
C THR A 67 23.30 -1.00 0.58
N ASP A 68 23.17 -0.68 1.86
CA ASP A 68 22.03 0.09 2.31
C ASP A 68 22.11 1.46 1.62
N PHE A 69 21.05 1.87 0.93
CA PHE A 69 20.90 3.22 0.41
C PHE A 69 20.86 4.12 1.63
N GLU A 70 22.04 4.60 2.04
CA GLU A 70 22.16 5.50 3.17
C GLU A 70 21.21 6.66 2.93
N ARG A 71 20.13 6.70 3.72
CA ARG A 71 19.47 7.95 4.04
C ARG A 71 20.55 8.72 4.76
N ASP A 72 21.32 9.47 3.97
CA ASP A 72 22.35 10.38 4.42
C ASP A 72 21.75 11.03 5.65
N SER A 73 22.30 10.66 6.80
CA SER A 73 21.98 11.29 8.04
C SER A 73 22.55 12.68 7.86
N ALA A 74 21.76 13.55 7.23
CA ALA A 74 21.92 14.98 7.27
C ALA A 74 21.67 15.37 8.72
N ASN A 75 22.68 15.10 9.54
CA ASN A 75 23.29 16.01 10.48
C ASN A 75 22.52 17.33 10.57
N GLU A 76 21.53 17.38 11.46
CA GLU A 76 21.35 18.38 12.53
C GLU A 76 20.20 17.97 13.47
#